data_AF-A0A7C2ZHU3-F1
#
_entry.id   AF-A0A7C2ZHU3-F1
#
_cell.length_a   1.000
_cell.length_b   1.000
_cell.length_c   1.000
_cell.angle_alpha   90.00
_cell.angle_beta   90.00
_cell.angle_gamma   90.00
#
_symmetry.space_group_name_H-M   'P 1'
#
loop_
_entity.id
_entity.type
_entity.pdbx_description
1 polymer ?
#
loop_
_entity_poly.entity_id
_entity_poly.type
_entity_poly.pdbx_seq_one_letter_code
_entity_poly.pdbx_strand_id
1 'polypeptide(L)'
;MKIDLSDLLKKEDSQSWTPEGFKGYIKSSLIDLIKLELENLPRDDWERTLHTWRRICAFCKNIMKKGEKERFGLYQKFEFDQTMIHISESVIEKLQTAYKLGLLKETDPPDYIIRLGLEEDKEDSEAIKFMKAFFKVR
;
A
#
# COMPACT_ATOMS: atom_id res chain seq x y z
N MET A 1 40.60 6.73 -1.80
CA MET A 1 39.62 5.83 -1.13
C MET A 1 38.42 5.69 -2.04
N LYS A 2 38.11 4.48 -2.50
CA LYS A 2 36.85 4.23 -3.21
C LYS A 2 35.74 4.27 -2.17
N ILE A 3 34.81 5.22 -2.31
CA ILE A 3 33.59 5.24 -1.50
C ILE A 3 32.81 3.99 -1.91
N ASP A 4 32.64 3.06 -0.99
CA ASP A 4 31.83 1.87 -1.21
C ASP A 4 30.36 2.30 -1.27
N LEU A 5 29.78 2.29 -2.47
CA LEU A 5 28.38 2.64 -2.72
C LEU A 5 27.42 1.67 -1.99
N SER A 6 27.92 0.51 -1.53
CA SER A 6 27.17 -0.44 -0.72
C SER A 6 26.79 0.13 0.66
N ASP A 7 27.61 1.04 1.22
CA ASP A 7 27.33 1.69 2.50
C ASP A 7 26.37 2.87 2.38
N LEU A 8 26.18 3.41 1.16
CA LEU A 8 25.16 4.41 0.86
C LEU A 8 23.79 3.75 0.63
N LEU A 9 23.75 2.59 -0.03
CA LEU A 9 22.53 1.82 -0.23
C LEU A 9 21.97 1.24 1.08
N LYS A 10 22.85 0.82 2.01
CA LYS A 10 22.43 0.39 3.36
C LYS A 10 21.87 1.52 4.24
N LYS A 11 22.07 2.79 3.87
CA LYS A 11 21.55 3.94 4.62
C LYS A 11 20.15 4.37 4.18
N GLU A 12 19.63 3.86 3.06
CA GLU A 12 18.23 4.10 2.67
C GLU A 12 17.26 3.25 3.50
N ASP A 13 17.74 2.15 4.11
CA ASP A 13 16.97 1.30 5.04
C ASP A 13 16.64 1.97 6.40
N SER A 14 17.11 3.19 6.65
CA SER A 14 16.93 3.88 7.93
C SER A 14 16.04 5.12 7.85
N GLN A 15 15.03 5.13 6.99
CA GLN A 15 13.94 6.08 7.18
C GLN A 15 13.16 5.64 8.43
N SER A 16 13.62 6.11 9.60
CA SER A 16 12.96 5.89 10.88
C SER A 16 11.64 6.65 10.88
N TRP A 17 10.62 6.01 10.33
CA TRP A 17 9.28 6.58 10.28
C TRP A 17 8.71 6.75 11.68
N THR A 18 8.11 7.91 11.95
CA THR A 18 7.12 8.02 13.03
C THR A 18 5.80 7.39 12.57
N PRO A 19 4.98 6.86 13.49
CA PRO A 19 3.63 6.37 13.17
C PRO A 19 2.82 7.35 12.30
N GLU A 20 2.78 8.62 12.68
CA GLU A 20 2.02 9.67 12.01
C GLU A 20 2.63 10.00 10.63
N GLY A 21 3.96 10.10 10.56
CA GLY A 21 4.66 10.35 9.30
C GLY A 21 4.42 9.22 8.28
N PHE A 22 4.39 7.98 8.76
CA PHE A 22 4.11 6.82 7.91
C PHE A 22 2.67 6.78 7.43
N LYS A 23 1.69 7.08 8.30
CA LYS A 23 0.29 7.21 7.87
C LYS A 23 0.12 8.30 6.82
N GLY A 24 0.79 9.44 6.98
CA GLY A 24 0.85 10.50 5.97
C GLY A 24 1.46 10.04 4.64
N TYR A 25 2.50 9.20 4.67
CA TYR A 25 3.05 8.58 3.47
C TYR A 25 2.08 7.59 2.81
N ILE A 26 1.37 6.76 3.58
CA ILE A 26 0.32 5.88 3.03
C ILE A 26 -0.76 6.72 2.35
N LYS A 27 -1.18 7.83 2.98
CA LYS A 27 -2.13 8.76 2.36
C LYS A 27 -1.63 9.23 0.99
N SER A 28 -0.46 9.87 0.93
CA SER A 28 0.02 10.51 -0.30
C SER A 28 0.45 9.56 -1.42
N SER A 29 0.63 8.27 -1.13
CA SER A 29 1.11 7.30 -2.12
C SER A 29 0.13 6.18 -2.46
N LEU A 30 -0.70 5.75 -1.50
CA LEU A 30 -1.70 4.70 -1.71
C LEU A 30 -3.10 5.28 -1.82
N ILE A 31 -3.50 6.17 -0.90
CA ILE A 31 -4.86 6.72 -0.90
C ILE A 31 -5.06 7.66 -2.09
N ASP A 32 -4.09 8.52 -2.37
CA ASP A 32 -4.14 9.41 -3.53
C ASP A 32 -4.19 8.61 -4.86
N LEU A 33 -3.52 7.45 -4.93
CA LEU A 33 -3.58 6.56 -6.08
C LEU A 33 -4.97 5.93 -6.25
N ILE A 34 -5.54 5.37 -5.18
CA ILE A 34 -6.88 4.79 -5.21
C ILE A 34 -7.91 5.86 -5.57
N LYS A 35 -7.79 7.05 -4.95
CA LYS A 35 -8.64 8.20 -5.23
C LYS A 35 -8.60 8.58 -6.71
N LEU A 36 -7.40 8.74 -7.27
CA LEU A 36 -7.23 9.05 -8.69
C LEU A 36 -7.90 8.00 -9.58
N GLU A 37 -7.77 6.71 -9.25
CA GLU A 37 -8.45 5.65 -10.00
C GLU A 37 -9.97 5.79 -9.92
N LEU A 38 -10.54 6.01 -8.72
CA LEU A 38 -11.98 6.21 -8.55
C LEU A 38 -12.49 7.44 -9.33
N GLU A 39 -11.79 8.57 -9.25
CA GLU A 39 -12.19 9.81 -9.92
C GLU A 39 -12.16 9.70 -11.45
N ASN A 40 -11.43 8.72 -12.00
CA ASN A 40 -11.39 8.43 -13.43
C ASN A 40 -12.39 7.33 -13.87
N LEU A 41 -13.20 6.80 -12.94
CA LEU A 41 -14.18 5.75 -13.21
C LEU A 41 -15.62 6.23 -12.97
N PRO A 42 -16.60 5.67 -13.68
CA PRO A 42 -18.01 5.86 -13.35
C PRO A 42 -18.28 5.48 -11.89
N ARG A 43 -19.14 6.24 -11.23
CA ARG A 43 -19.44 6.10 -9.80
C ARG A 43 -19.92 4.69 -9.40
N ASP A 44 -20.63 4.02 -10.31
CA ASP A 44 -21.16 2.65 -10.13
C ASP A 44 -20.06 1.59 -10.05
N ASP A 45 -18.88 1.87 -10.59
CA ASP A 45 -17.73 0.95 -10.58
C ASP A 45 -16.87 1.06 -9.33
N TRP A 46 -17.08 2.09 -8.49
CA TRP A 46 -16.21 2.38 -7.35
C TRP A 46 -16.16 1.24 -6.34
N GLU A 47 -17.30 0.63 -6.01
CA GLU A 47 -17.34 -0.47 -5.04
C GLU A 47 -16.54 -1.68 -5.55
N ARG A 48 -16.69 -2.00 -6.83
CA ARG A 48 -15.94 -3.07 -7.50
C ARG A 48 -14.43 -2.77 -7.47
N THR A 49 -14.03 -1.54 -7.76
CA THR A 49 -12.62 -1.11 -7.69
C THR A 49 -12.07 -1.25 -6.27
N LEU A 50 -12.81 -0.83 -5.23
CA LEU A 50 -12.37 -0.97 -3.85
C LEU A 50 -12.29 -2.44 -3.38
N HIS A 51 -13.14 -3.32 -3.90
CA HIS A 51 -12.99 -4.77 -3.72
C HIS A 51 -11.73 -5.33 -4.39
N THR A 52 -11.34 -4.81 -5.55
CA THR A 52 -10.07 -5.16 -6.20
C THR A 52 -8.89 -4.74 -5.32
N TRP A 53 -8.89 -3.53 -4.76
CA TRP A 53 -7.86 -3.08 -3.82
C TRP A 53 -7.75 -3.96 -2.57
N ARG A 54 -8.87 -4.43 -2.01
CA ARG A 54 -8.84 -5.43 -0.92
C ARG A 54 -8.10 -6.71 -1.34
N ARG A 55 -8.34 -7.20 -2.56
CA ARG A 55 -7.68 -8.39 -3.09
C ARG A 55 -6.20 -8.16 -3.33
N ILE A 56 -5.81 -6.97 -3.82
CA ILE A 56 -4.41 -6.58 -3.97
C ILE A 56 -3.70 -6.61 -2.62
N CYS A 57 -4.27 -5.98 -1.59
CA CYS A 57 -3.69 -6.01 -0.24
C CYS A 57 -3.56 -7.45 0.30
N ALA A 58 -4.56 -8.30 0.08
CA ALA A 58 -4.52 -9.70 0.49
C ALA A 58 -3.44 -10.50 -0.24
N PHE A 59 -3.33 -10.32 -1.55
CA PHE A 59 -2.28 -10.92 -2.36
C PHE A 59 -0.90 -10.49 -1.87
N CYS A 60 -0.68 -9.19 -1.69
CA CYS A 60 0.56 -8.62 -1.19
C CYS A 60 0.95 -9.20 0.19
N LYS A 61 0.00 -9.26 1.14
CA LYS A 61 0.24 -9.87 2.46
C LYS A 61 0.66 -11.34 2.36
N ASN A 62 0.11 -12.09 1.41
CA ASN A 62 0.46 -13.51 1.24
C ASN A 62 1.88 -13.70 0.71
N ILE A 63 2.36 -12.80 -0.16
CA ILE A 63 3.65 -12.94 -0.81
C ILE A 63 4.77 -12.13 -0.13
N MET A 64 4.45 -11.21 0.80
CA MET A 64 5.45 -10.35 1.46
C MET A 64 6.52 -11.12 2.26
N LYS A 65 6.25 -12.37 2.65
CA LYS A 65 7.20 -13.24 3.37
C LYS A 65 8.14 -14.00 2.42
N LYS A 66 7.88 -13.95 1.11
CA LYS A 66 8.69 -14.59 0.08
C LYS A 66 9.87 -13.70 -0.30
N GLY A 67 10.98 -14.31 -0.71
CA GLY A 67 12.10 -13.58 -1.29
C GLY A 67 11.73 -12.92 -2.63
N GLU A 68 12.45 -11.87 -3.00
CA GLU A 68 12.21 -11.08 -4.22
C GLU A 68 12.11 -11.96 -5.48
N LYS A 69 13.05 -12.89 -5.68
CA LYS A 69 13.03 -13.83 -6.83
C LYS A 69 11.75 -14.66 -6.91
N GLU A 70 11.23 -15.12 -5.77
CA GLU A 70 9.96 -15.86 -5.74
C GLU A 70 8.78 -14.98 -6.08
N ARG A 71 8.75 -13.73 -5.58
CA ARG A 71 7.69 -12.76 -5.88
C ARG A 71 7.66 -12.43 -7.38
N PHE A 72 8.82 -12.16 -7.99
CA PHE A 72 8.91 -11.96 -9.44
C PHE A 72 8.42 -13.16 -10.25
N GLY A 73 8.73 -14.39 -9.84
CA GLY A 73 8.20 -15.58 -10.48
C GLY A 73 6.66 -15.68 -10.38
N LEU A 74 6.07 -15.23 -9.27
CA LEU A 74 4.62 -15.15 -9.12
C LEU A 74 4.01 -14.07 -10.03
N TYR A 75 4.62 -12.88 -10.10
CA TYR A 75 4.15 -11.82 -10.98
C TYR A 75 4.13 -12.24 -12.45
N GLN A 76 5.19 -12.90 -12.92
CA GLN A 76 5.24 -13.45 -14.28
C GLN A 76 4.16 -14.51 -14.51
N LYS A 77 3.92 -15.39 -13.54
CA LYS A 77 2.89 -16.42 -13.62
C LYS A 77 1.47 -15.84 -13.71
N PHE A 78 1.22 -14.71 -13.07
CA PHE A 78 -0.07 -14.01 -13.11
C PHE A 78 -0.14 -12.95 -14.22
N GLU A 79 0.86 -12.88 -15.10
CA GLU A 79 0.93 -11.93 -16.22
C GLU A 79 0.80 -10.47 -15.78
N PHE A 80 1.38 -10.13 -14.63
CA PHE A 80 1.40 -8.74 -14.15
C PHE A 80 2.27 -7.89 -15.08
N ASP A 81 1.75 -6.74 -15.47
CA ASP A 81 2.54 -5.71 -16.11
C ASP A 81 3.43 -4.97 -15.10
N GLN A 82 4.30 -4.09 -15.61
CA GLN A 82 5.25 -3.35 -14.78
C GLN A 82 4.57 -2.44 -13.74
N THR A 83 3.39 -1.91 -14.05
CA THR A 83 2.61 -1.05 -13.15
C THR A 83 2.05 -1.88 -11.99
N MET A 84 1.45 -3.04 -12.29
CA MET A 84 0.93 -3.96 -11.29
C MET A 84 2.03 -4.48 -10.36
N ILE A 85 3.22 -4.78 -10.90
CA ILE A 85 4.40 -5.16 -10.11
C ILE A 85 4.78 -4.01 -9.16
N HIS A 86 4.89 -2.79 -9.67
CA HIS A 86 5.27 -1.63 -8.86
C HIS A 86 4.25 -1.34 -7.74
N ILE A 87 2.96 -1.39 -8.04
CA ILE A 87 1.88 -1.25 -7.04
C ILE A 87 2.00 -2.34 -5.98
N SER A 88 2.21 -3.59 -6.39
CA SER A 88 2.30 -4.73 -5.46
C SER A 88 3.50 -4.62 -4.53
N GLU A 89 4.69 -4.33 -5.04
CA GLU A 89 5.89 -4.14 -4.22
C GLU A 89 5.75 -2.93 -3.27
N SER A 90 5.16 -1.83 -3.75
CA SER A 90 4.85 -0.65 -2.94
C SER A 90 3.89 -0.96 -1.78
N VAL A 91 2.86 -1.79 -2.01
CA VAL A 91 1.94 -2.25 -0.96
C VAL A 91 2.63 -3.21 0.01
N ILE A 92 3.50 -4.11 -0.49
CA ILE A 92 4.29 -5.02 0.35
C ILE A 92 5.19 -4.25 1.31
N GLU A 93 5.91 -3.26 0.80
CA GLU A 93 6.78 -2.40 1.61
C GLU A 93 5.96 -1.69 2.70
N LYS A 94 4.80 -1.15 2.34
CA LYS A 94 3.90 -0.48 3.30
C LYS A 94 3.39 -1.44 4.37
N LEU A 95 2.99 -2.65 4.00
CA LEU A 95 2.58 -3.68 4.96
C LEU A 95 3.72 -4.03 5.92
N GLN A 96 4.91 -4.31 5.39
CA GLN A 96 6.09 -4.64 6.20
C GLN A 96 6.44 -3.53 7.18
N THR A 97 6.44 -2.27 6.72
CA THR A 97 6.73 -1.11 7.58
C THR A 97 5.63 -0.91 8.62
N ALA A 98 4.36 -1.08 8.28
CA ALA A 98 3.26 -1.01 9.24
C ALA A 98 3.38 -2.06 10.36
N TYR A 99 3.77 -3.30 10.03
CA TYR A 99 4.05 -4.34 11.03
C TYR A 99 5.26 -3.99 11.90
N LYS A 100 6.36 -3.50 11.31
CA LYS A 100 7.56 -3.07 12.04
C LYS A 100 7.26 -1.95 13.04
N LEU A 101 6.39 -1.00 12.67
CA LEU A 101 5.97 0.12 13.52
C LEU A 101 4.87 -0.26 14.54
N GLY A 102 4.37 -1.50 14.53
CA GLY A 102 3.30 -1.94 15.41
C GLY A 102 1.92 -1.34 15.09
N LEU A 103 1.75 -0.77 13.88
CA LEU A 103 0.49 -0.20 13.40
C LEU A 103 -0.49 -1.28 12.91
N LEU A 104 0.02 -2.44 12.51
CA LEU A 104 -0.77 -3.62 12.15
C LEU A 104 -0.29 -4.85 12.93
N LYS A 105 -1.21 -5.78 13.16
CA LYS A 105 -0.98 -7.12 13.70
C LYS A 105 -1.23 -8.15 12.62
N GLU A 106 -0.56 -9.30 12.69
CA GLU A 106 -0.74 -10.38 11.70
C GLU A 106 -2.20 -10.84 11.57
N THR A 107 -3.01 -10.70 12.62
CA THR A 107 -4.45 -11.01 12.62
C THR A 107 -5.32 -9.97 11.91
N ASP A 108 -4.80 -8.77 11.69
CA ASP A 108 -5.58 -7.69 11.09
C ASP A 108 -5.86 -8.00 9.60
N PRO A 109 -7.05 -7.64 9.10
CA PRO A 109 -7.36 -7.73 7.68
C PRO A 109 -6.31 -6.99 6.83
N PRO A 110 -5.88 -7.55 5.69
CA PRO A 110 -4.84 -6.93 4.86
C PRO A 110 -5.16 -5.51 4.41
N ASP A 111 -6.44 -5.19 4.20
CA ASP A 111 -6.92 -3.88 3.75
C ASP A 111 -6.91 -2.81 4.86
N TYR A 112 -6.55 -3.15 6.11
CA TYR A 112 -6.34 -2.13 7.15
C TYR A 112 -5.22 -1.15 6.80
N ILE A 113 -4.27 -1.51 5.95
CA ILE A 113 -3.25 -0.57 5.46
C ILE A 113 -3.90 0.65 4.78
N ILE A 114 -5.02 0.48 4.08
CA ILE A 114 -5.77 1.57 3.45
C ILE A 114 -6.43 2.44 4.54
N ARG A 115 -6.92 1.84 5.62
CA ARG A 115 -7.54 2.58 6.74
C ARG A 115 -6.55 3.52 7.40
N LEU A 116 -5.31 3.06 7.61
CA LEU A 116 -4.25 3.88 8.21
C LEU A 116 -4.00 5.18 7.42
N GLY A 117 -4.06 5.13 6.09
CA GLY A 117 -3.94 6.34 5.26
C GLY A 117 -5.20 7.22 5.33
N LEU A 118 -6.39 6.61 5.31
CA LEU A 118 -7.67 7.33 5.35
C LEU A 118 -7.91 8.05 6.70
N GLU A 119 -7.35 7.56 7.80
CA GLU A 119 -7.42 8.21 9.12
C GLU A 119 -6.77 9.60 9.13
N GLU A 120 -5.69 9.79 8.36
CA GLU A 120 -5.00 11.08 8.23
C GLU A 120 -5.61 11.97 7.13
N ASP A 121 -6.51 11.43 6.32
CA ASP A 121 -7.12 12.18 5.25
C ASP A 121 -8.24 13.08 5.75
N LYS A 122 -8.08 14.39 5.59
CA LYS A 122 -9.06 15.42 5.97
C LYS A 122 -9.77 16.03 4.77
N GLU A 123 -9.51 15.52 3.57
CA GLU A 123 -10.13 16.01 2.36
C GLU A 123 -11.63 15.65 2.32
N ASP A 124 -12.43 16.59 1.82
CA ASP A 124 -13.89 16.50 1.79
C ASP A 124 -14.44 16.08 0.40
N SER A 125 -13.68 15.32 -0.37
CA SER A 125 -14.12 14.82 -1.69
C SER A 125 -15.03 13.60 -1.60
N GLU A 126 -15.85 13.39 -2.63
CA GLU A 126 -16.76 12.25 -2.71
C GLU A 126 -16.01 10.92 -2.67
N ALA A 127 -14.88 10.81 -3.38
CA ALA A 127 -14.04 9.62 -3.40
C ALA A 127 -13.51 9.25 -2.01
N ILE A 128 -12.99 10.22 -1.26
CA ILE A 128 -12.52 10.01 0.12
C ILE A 128 -13.68 9.60 1.03
N LYS A 129 -14.83 10.29 0.96
CA LYS A 129 -16.04 9.93 1.73
C LYS A 129 -16.49 8.51 1.44
N PHE A 130 -16.52 8.12 0.17
CA PHE A 130 -16.90 6.78 -0.24
C PHE A 130 -15.92 5.72 0.27
N MET A 131 -14.61 5.95 0.14
CA MET A 131 -13.58 5.06 0.67
C MET A 131 -13.70 4.90 2.18
N LYS A 132 -13.86 6.00 2.93
CA LYS A 132 -14.03 5.95 4.40
C LYS A 132 -15.26 5.13 4.78
N ALA A 133 -16.39 5.32 4.09
CA ALA A 133 -17.59 4.52 4.31
C ALA A 133 -17.37 3.03 4.00
N PHE A 134 -16.77 2.71 2.85
CA PHE A 134 -16.51 1.33 2.42
C PHE A 134 -15.54 0.56 3.34
N PHE A 135 -14.48 1.23 3.80
CA PHE A 135 -13.49 0.66 4.71
C PHE A 135 -13.83 0.85 6.19
N LYS A 136 -14.99 1.47 6.50
CA LYS A 136 -15.49 1.70 7.87
C LYS A 136 -14.51 2.51 8.74
N VAL A 137 -13.90 3.52 8.14
CA VAL A 137 -13.06 4.51 8.83
C VAL A 137 -13.99 5.59 9.40
N ARG A 138 -13.88 5.84 10.70
CA ARG A 138 -14.71 6.83 11.41
C ARG A 138 -14.07 8.22 11.37
#